data_AF-A3U4A4-F1
#
_entry.id   AF-A3U4A4-F1
#
_cell.length_a   1.000
_cell.length_b   1.000
_cell.length_c   1.000
_cell.angle_alpha   90.00
_cell.angle_beta   90.00
_cell.angle_gamma   90.00
#
_symmetry.space_group_name_H-M   'P 1'
#
loop_
_entity.id
_entity.type
_entity.pdbx_description
1 polymer ?
#
loop_
_entity_poly.entity_id
_entity_poly.type
_entity_poly.pdbx_seq_one_letter_code
_entity_poly.pdbx_strand_id
1 'polypeptide(L)'
;MLTERIVVGEPDCIPGFMPLIVGEDIGRYDLSCSRQIKLDVPGINYKDQKLYGQERLLVRKTGIGLKATVTKKVAASNQVVFHYVPRSKDLGFFLYYVLGVLSSRTMFAYHLRKSGENEWRSHPYVTPKSLAALPIPTPEVGTQAWRQAVEIANRVRKHLRYQGRSKKLDLEIEGLVAGLYGLGQSDLGWVKKVICEAQNLEPMRALSEFDASSISIEVVS
;
A
#
# COMPACT_ATOMS: atom_id res chain seq x y z
N MET A 1 -17.71 33.45 -14.09
CA MET A 1 -16.39 32.81 -14.26
C MET A 1 -16.63 31.34 -14.57
N LEU A 2 -16.10 30.83 -15.68
CA LEU A 2 -16.17 29.40 -15.98
C LEU A 2 -15.28 28.66 -14.98
N THR A 3 -15.85 27.73 -14.21
CA THR A 3 -15.10 26.88 -13.29
C THR A 3 -14.21 25.95 -14.11
N GLU A 4 -12.94 26.29 -14.26
CA GLU A 4 -11.99 25.45 -14.98
C GLU A 4 -11.73 24.16 -14.18
N ARG A 5 -11.87 22.99 -14.82
CA ARG A 5 -11.62 21.70 -14.17
C ARG A 5 -10.12 21.46 -14.06
N ILE A 6 -9.60 21.47 -12.84
CA ILE A 6 -8.17 21.25 -12.54
C ILE A 6 -7.79 19.76 -12.62
N VAL A 7 -8.72 18.87 -12.26
CA VAL A 7 -8.56 17.41 -12.34
C VAL A 7 -9.61 16.87 -13.29
N VAL A 8 -9.17 16.03 -14.22
CA VAL A 8 -10.01 15.40 -15.24
C VAL A 8 -9.75 13.90 -15.30
N GLY A 9 -10.76 13.13 -15.70
CA GLY A 9 -10.56 11.72 -16.11
C GLY A 9 -9.78 11.64 -17.42
N GLU A 10 -9.31 10.45 -17.81
CA GLU A 10 -8.66 10.28 -19.12
C GLU A 10 -9.63 10.64 -20.26
N PRO A 11 -9.20 11.52 -21.20
CA PRO A 11 -8.46 11.07 -22.38
C PRO A 11 -7.15 11.85 -22.66
N ASP A 12 -6.47 11.46 -23.75
CA ASP A 12 -5.05 11.66 -24.09
C ASP A 12 -4.43 13.05 -23.85
N CYS A 13 -3.19 13.01 -23.35
CA CYS A 13 -2.14 14.04 -23.37
C CYS A 13 -2.63 15.49 -23.56
N ILE A 14 -3.42 16.00 -22.61
CA ILE A 14 -3.88 17.39 -22.64
C ILE A 14 -2.65 18.29 -22.39
N PRO A 15 -2.33 19.24 -23.28
CA PRO A 15 -1.22 20.17 -23.05
C PRO A 15 -1.36 20.89 -21.71
N GLY A 16 -0.28 20.92 -20.94
CA GLY A 16 -0.29 21.50 -19.59
C GLY A 16 -0.91 20.60 -18.51
N PHE A 17 -1.24 19.33 -18.82
CA PHE A 17 -1.67 18.35 -17.83
C PHE A 17 -0.62 17.24 -17.64
N MET A 18 -0.61 16.66 -16.45
CA MET A 18 0.21 15.51 -16.10
C MET A 18 -0.67 14.40 -15.53
N PRO A 19 -0.36 13.11 -15.76
CA PRO A 19 -1.02 12.02 -15.05
C PRO A 19 -1.00 12.23 -13.53
N LEU A 20 -2.10 11.94 -12.86
CA LEU A 20 -2.27 12.08 -11.42
C LEU A 20 -2.51 10.71 -10.79
N ILE A 21 -1.67 10.36 -9.81
CA ILE A 21 -1.84 9.18 -8.96
C ILE A 21 -2.48 9.61 -7.64
N VAL A 22 -3.64 9.06 -7.33
CA VAL A 22 -4.30 9.21 -6.03
C VAL A 22 -4.17 7.93 -5.19
N GLY A 23 -4.63 7.96 -3.94
CA GLY A 23 -4.49 6.81 -3.04
C GLY A 23 -5.21 5.56 -3.57
N GLU A 24 -6.37 5.74 -4.19
CA GLU A 24 -7.19 4.68 -4.78
C GLU A 24 -6.48 3.95 -5.92
N ASP A 25 -5.57 4.63 -6.62
CA ASP A 25 -4.83 4.07 -7.73
C ASP A 25 -3.71 3.10 -7.28
N ILE A 26 -3.36 3.10 -5.99
CA ILE A 26 -2.28 2.26 -5.45
C ILE A 26 -2.87 0.98 -4.86
N GLY A 27 -2.53 -0.14 -5.51
CA GLY A 27 -2.82 -1.48 -5.05
C GLY A 27 -1.65 -2.12 -4.29
N ARG A 28 -1.77 -3.43 -4.05
CA ARG A 28 -0.68 -4.27 -3.51
C ARG A 28 0.13 -4.79 -4.71
N TYR A 29 1.31 -4.21 -4.95
CA TYR A 29 2.14 -4.44 -6.15
C TYR A 29 1.51 -3.96 -7.48
N ASP A 30 0.50 -3.08 -7.42
CA ASP A 30 -0.22 -2.63 -8.60
C ASP A 30 -0.41 -1.12 -8.58
N LEU A 31 -0.49 -0.53 -9.78
CA LEU A 31 -0.68 0.89 -9.98
C LEU A 31 -1.59 1.12 -11.18
N SER A 32 -2.74 1.74 -10.93
CA SER A 32 -3.51 2.39 -11.98
C SER A 32 -3.19 3.89 -12.03
N CYS A 33 -3.75 4.60 -13.00
CA CYS A 33 -3.69 6.04 -13.05
C CYS A 33 -4.87 6.48 -13.89
N SER A 34 -5.91 6.97 -13.23
CA SER A 34 -7.23 7.17 -13.83
C SER A 34 -7.53 8.62 -14.17
N ARG A 35 -6.58 9.53 -13.89
CA ARG A 35 -6.79 10.98 -13.83
C ARG A 35 -5.57 11.74 -14.33
N GLN A 36 -5.80 12.99 -14.71
CA GLN A 36 -4.76 13.97 -14.99
C GLN A 36 -5.03 15.25 -14.19
N ILE A 37 -3.97 16.01 -13.91
CA ILE A 37 -4.01 17.30 -13.23
C ILE A 37 -3.36 18.38 -14.09
N LYS A 38 -4.01 19.54 -14.19
CA LYS A 38 -3.42 20.73 -14.80
C LYS A 38 -2.19 21.16 -13.98
N LEU A 39 -1.09 21.50 -14.64
CA LEU A 39 0.13 22.03 -14.02
C LEU A 39 0.03 23.56 -13.85
N ASP A 40 0.90 24.11 -13.01
CA ASP A 40 1.07 25.55 -12.82
C ASP A 40 -0.21 26.31 -12.41
N VAL A 41 -1.15 25.62 -11.76
CA VAL A 41 -2.36 26.24 -11.21
C VAL A 41 -1.98 27.03 -9.95
N PRO A 42 -2.27 28.35 -9.90
CA PRO A 42 -2.01 29.16 -8.71
C PRO A 42 -2.67 28.56 -7.45
N GLY A 43 -1.89 28.47 -6.37
CA GLY A 43 -2.35 27.91 -5.09
C GLY A 43 -2.20 26.39 -4.94
N ILE A 44 -1.79 25.66 -5.97
CA ILE A 44 -1.44 24.24 -5.87
C ILE A 44 0.08 24.09 -5.76
N ASN A 45 0.53 23.44 -4.69
CA ASN A 45 1.94 23.11 -4.49
C ASN A 45 2.26 21.74 -5.11
N TYR A 46 2.78 21.74 -6.33
CA TYR A 46 3.27 20.54 -7.00
C TYR A 46 4.64 20.13 -6.45
N LYS A 47 4.90 18.83 -6.30
CA LYS A 47 6.24 18.36 -5.93
C LYS A 47 7.21 18.58 -7.10
N ASP A 48 8.51 18.61 -6.80
CA ASP A 48 9.57 18.73 -7.81
C ASP A 48 9.38 17.69 -8.94
N GLN A 49 9.44 18.14 -10.19
CA GLN A 49 9.34 17.27 -11.37
C GLN A 49 10.42 16.17 -11.38
N LYS A 50 11.61 16.45 -10.83
CA LYS A 50 12.67 15.44 -10.67
C LYS A 50 12.20 14.28 -9.80
N LEU A 51 11.39 14.52 -8.77
CA LEU A 51 10.83 13.45 -7.94
C LEU A 51 9.85 12.59 -8.75
N TYR A 52 9.00 13.22 -9.57
CA TYR A 52 8.03 12.50 -10.42
C TYR A 52 8.71 11.67 -11.52
N GLY A 53 9.88 12.10 -12.00
CA GLY A 53 10.65 11.37 -13.02
C GLY A 53 11.47 10.18 -12.49
N GLN A 54 11.66 10.07 -11.18
CA GLN A 54 12.49 9.03 -10.59
C GLN A 54 11.72 7.73 -10.32
N GLU A 55 12.45 6.61 -10.37
CA GLU A 55 11.97 5.34 -9.83
C GLU A 55 11.77 5.48 -8.33
N ARG A 56 10.57 5.16 -7.86
CA ARG A 56 10.17 5.42 -6.47
C ARG A 56 9.17 4.40 -5.97
N LEU A 57 9.24 4.15 -4.67
CA LEU A 57 8.21 3.41 -3.95
C LEU A 57 7.11 4.38 -3.54
N LEU A 58 5.88 4.06 -3.96
CA LEU A 58 4.68 4.74 -3.55
C LEU A 58 4.01 3.96 -2.43
N VAL A 59 3.64 4.64 -1.36
CA VAL A 59 2.87 4.05 -0.24
C VAL A 59 1.61 4.87 -0.03
N ARG A 60 0.46 4.19 -0.03
CA ARG A 60 -0.84 4.80 0.23
C ARG A 60 -0.98 5.13 1.71
N LYS A 61 -1.42 6.35 2.01
CA LYS A 61 -1.60 6.85 3.37
C LYS A 61 -2.85 6.31 4.06
N THR A 62 -3.96 6.20 3.33
CA THR A 62 -5.28 5.89 3.89
C THR A 62 -5.85 4.60 3.30
N GLY A 63 -6.68 3.88 4.05
CA GLY A 63 -7.40 2.70 3.57
C GLY A 63 -6.83 1.39 4.12
N ILE A 64 -7.57 0.30 3.90
CA ILE A 64 -7.28 -1.00 4.52
C ILE A 64 -6.00 -1.60 3.91
N GLY A 65 -5.05 -1.94 4.78
CA GLY A 65 -3.81 -2.61 4.43
C GLY A 65 -2.67 -1.67 4.04
N LEU A 66 -1.45 -2.20 4.09
CA LEU A 66 -0.25 -1.51 3.60
C LEU A 66 -0.18 -1.64 2.07
N LYS A 67 -0.85 -0.72 1.35
CA LYS A 67 -0.83 -0.69 -0.11
C LYS A 67 0.35 0.11 -0.63
N ALA A 68 1.18 -0.54 -1.43
CA ALA A 68 2.38 0.04 -1.97
C ALA A 68 2.74 -0.58 -3.33
N THR A 69 3.49 0.18 -4.13
CA THR A 69 4.03 -0.28 -5.42
C THR A 69 5.24 0.55 -5.82
N VAL A 70 6.07 0.04 -6.73
CA VAL A 70 7.19 0.79 -7.31
C VAL A 70 6.80 1.25 -8.71
N THR A 71 7.10 2.50 -9.05
CA THR A 71 6.81 3.05 -10.37
C THR A 71 7.95 3.85 -10.94
N LYS A 72 8.04 3.84 -12.27
CA LYS A 72 8.83 4.76 -13.09
C LYS A 72 7.95 5.76 -13.85
N LYS A 73 6.63 5.70 -13.66
CA LYS A 73 5.68 6.58 -14.37
C LYS A 73 5.89 8.02 -13.92
N VAL A 74 6.08 8.91 -14.88
CA VAL A 74 6.08 10.36 -14.65
C VAL A 74 4.64 10.78 -14.38
N ALA A 75 4.35 11.04 -13.11
CA ALA A 75 3.00 11.37 -12.66
C ALA A 75 3.06 12.15 -11.35
N ALA A 76 2.20 13.16 -11.26
CA ALA A 76 1.91 13.87 -10.03
C ALA A 76 1.21 12.94 -9.04
N SER A 77 1.17 13.33 -7.77
CA SER A 77 0.33 12.65 -6.79
C SER A 77 -0.24 13.65 -5.79
N ASN A 78 -1.37 13.29 -5.18
CA ASN A 78 -1.90 14.05 -4.06
C ASN A 78 -1.16 13.73 -2.74
N GLN A 79 -1.63 14.34 -1.65
CA GLN A 79 -1.02 14.30 -0.32
C GLN A 79 -1.19 12.95 0.41
N VAL A 80 -2.06 12.07 -0.10
CA VAL A 80 -2.28 10.74 0.49
C VAL A 80 -1.35 9.67 -0.10
N VAL A 81 -0.37 10.08 -0.92
CA VAL A 81 0.66 9.20 -1.49
C VAL A 81 2.03 9.65 -1.01
N PHE A 82 2.68 8.81 -0.21
CA PHE A 82 4.07 8.98 0.16
C PHE A 82 4.99 8.48 -0.95
N HIS A 83 6.11 9.19 -1.14
CA HIS A 83 7.12 8.85 -2.15
C HIS A 83 8.42 8.57 -1.41
N TYR A 84 8.99 7.40 -1.65
CA TYR A 84 10.31 7.03 -1.16
C TYR A 84 11.24 6.81 -2.34
N VAL A 85 12.33 7.56 -2.36
CA VAL A 85 13.42 7.44 -3.33
C VAL A 85 14.67 6.96 -2.61
N PRO A 86 15.50 6.13 -3.26
CA PRO A 86 16.76 5.72 -2.67
C PRO A 86 17.70 6.93 -2.59
N ARG A 87 18.49 7.02 -1.52
CA ARG A 87 19.47 8.12 -1.35
C ARG A 87 20.58 8.10 -2.40
N SER A 88 20.83 6.94 -3.01
CA SER A 88 21.83 6.71 -4.03
C SER A 88 21.39 5.59 -4.98
N LYS A 89 21.93 5.56 -6.21
CA LYS A 89 21.47 4.64 -7.27
C LYS A 89 21.74 3.16 -6.94
N ASP A 90 22.82 2.87 -6.23
CA ASP A 90 23.21 1.53 -5.75
C ASP A 90 22.17 0.93 -4.79
N LEU A 91 21.38 1.78 -4.12
CA LEU A 91 20.30 1.36 -3.23
C LEU A 91 18.97 1.11 -3.96
N GLY A 92 18.94 1.15 -5.30
CA GLY A 92 17.71 0.97 -6.08
C GLY A 92 16.99 -0.37 -5.83
N PHE A 93 17.72 -1.44 -5.45
CA PHE A 93 17.09 -2.71 -5.11
C PHE A 93 16.28 -2.66 -3.81
N PHE A 94 16.62 -1.75 -2.88
CA PHE A 94 15.89 -1.58 -1.63
C PHE A 94 14.44 -1.19 -1.85
N LEU A 95 14.11 -0.45 -2.92
CA LEU A 95 12.72 -0.12 -3.25
C LEU A 95 11.86 -1.40 -3.39
N TYR A 96 12.40 -2.41 -4.05
CA TYR A 96 11.73 -3.67 -4.32
C TYR A 96 11.74 -4.60 -3.12
N TYR A 97 12.84 -4.64 -2.36
CA TYR A 97 12.92 -5.37 -1.11
C TYR A 97 11.89 -4.84 -0.09
N VAL A 98 11.89 -3.53 0.15
CA VAL A 98 10.93 -2.87 1.06
C VAL A 98 9.51 -3.08 0.58
N LEU A 99 9.24 -2.99 -0.73
CA LEU A 99 7.92 -3.29 -1.29
C LEU A 99 7.46 -4.71 -0.95
N GLY A 100 8.33 -5.72 -1.11
CA GLY A 100 8.03 -7.12 -0.78
C GLY A 100 7.70 -7.32 0.70
N VAL A 101 8.46 -6.69 1.58
CA VAL A 101 8.22 -6.75 3.03
C VAL A 101 6.91 -6.05 3.39
N LEU A 102 6.71 -4.80 2.96
CA LEU A 102 5.50 -4.01 3.24
C LEU A 102 4.22 -4.70 2.74
N SER A 103 4.30 -5.36 1.58
CA SER A 103 3.17 -6.03 0.96
C SER A 103 2.98 -7.47 1.45
N SER A 104 3.81 -7.98 2.38
CA SER A 104 3.62 -9.34 2.92
C SER A 104 2.43 -9.42 3.88
N ARG A 105 1.81 -10.60 3.95
CA ARG A 105 0.77 -10.92 4.95
C ARG A 105 1.36 -10.88 6.35
N THR A 106 2.61 -11.33 6.50
CA THR A 106 3.38 -11.26 7.73
C THR A 106 3.45 -9.81 8.27
N MET A 107 3.91 -8.85 7.45
CA MET A 107 4.01 -7.46 7.86
C MET A 107 2.63 -6.83 8.10
N PHE A 108 1.64 -7.20 7.30
CA PHE A 108 0.27 -6.73 7.51
C PHE A 108 -0.31 -7.21 8.85
N ALA A 109 -0.16 -8.49 9.19
CA ALA A 109 -0.61 -9.04 10.47
C ALA A 109 0.14 -8.41 11.67
N TYR A 110 1.45 -8.19 11.54
CA TYR A 110 2.23 -7.44 12.53
C TYR A 110 1.67 -6.03 12.73
N HIS A 111 1.43 -5.31 11.63
CA HIS A 111 0.89 -3.95 11.68
C HIS A 111 -0.51 -3.91 12.30
N LEU A 112 -1.39 -4.85 11.96
CA LEU A 112 -2.72 -4.97 12.57
C LEU A 112 -2.65 -5.14 14.09
N ARG A 113 -1.76 -6.00 14.58
CA ARG A 113 -1.62 -6.24 16.03
C ARG A 113 -0.97 -5.06 16.75
N LYS A 114 -0.03 -4.36 16.12
CA LYS A 114 0.66 -3.21 16.73
C LYS A 114 -0.22 -1.97 16.85
N SER A 115 -1.09 -1.73 15.86
CA SER A 115 -1.92 -0.52 15.78
C SER A 115 -3.21 -0.61 16.59
N GLY A 116 -3.52 -1.79 17.14
CA GLY A 116 -4.76 -2.03 17.86
C GLY A 116 -5.99 -2.11 16.94
N GLU A 117 -7.02 -2.83 17.39
CA GLU A 117 -8.18 -3.14 16.55
C GLU A 117 -9.02 -1.92 16.16
N ASN A 118 -9.07 -0.88 17.01
CA ASN A 118 -9.90 0.30 16.77
C ASN A 118 -9.31 1.27 15.72
N GLU A 119 -7.99 1.45 15.65
CA GLU A 119 -7.37 2.38 14.71
C GLU A 119 -7.50 1.91 13.26
N TRP A 120 -7.40 0.60 13.00
CA TRP A 120 -7.55 0.07 11.64
C TRP A 120 -9.02 0.02 11.18
N ARG A 121 -9.98 -0.06 12.11
CA ARG A 121 -11.43 -0.15 11.83
C ARG A 121 -12.06 1.17 11.41
N SER A 122 -11.64 2.29 12.01
CA SER A 122 -12.31 3.57 11.80
C SER A 122 -11.67 4.37 10.66
N HIS A 123 -10.35 4.49 10.68
CA HIS A 123 -9.60 5.31 9.73
C HIS A 123 -8.18 4.73 9.57
N PRO A 124 -8.01 3.58 8.90
CA PRO A 124 -6.68 2.97 8.74
C PRO A 124 -5.78 3.98 8.02
N TYR A 125 -4.87 4.54 8.80
CA TYR A 125 -4.04 5.67 8.40
C TYR A 125 -2.60 5.35 8.76
N VAL A 126 -1.77 5.33 7.73
CA VAL A 126 -0.34 5.11 7.85
C VAL A 126 0.34 6.48 7.92
N THR A 127 1.18 6.71 8.93
CA THR A 127 2.03 7.90 9.00
C THR A 127 3.44 7.57 8.50
N PRO A 128 4.25 8.57 8.10
CA PRO A 128 5.68 8.34 7.88
C PRO A 128 6.37 7.80 9.14
N LYS A 129 5.93 8.24 10.33
CA LYS A 129 6.42 7.74 11.62
C LYS A 129 6.09 6.25 11.83
N SER A 130 4.88 5.82 11.50
CA SER A 130 4.49 4.41 11.64
C SER A 130 5.20 3.52 10.63
N LEU A 131 5.42 3.98 9.39
CA LEU A 131 6.25 3.29 8.39
C LEU A 131 7.69 3.14 8.86
N ALA A 132 8.29 4.21 9.39
CA ALA A 132 9.65 4.18 9.92
C ALA A 132 9.81 3.26 11.14
N ALA A 133 8.73 3.03 11.88
CA ALA A 133 8.70 2.15 13.05
C ALA A 133 8.36 0.68 12.72
N LEU A 134 8.19 0.33 11.44
CA LEU A 134 8.05 -1.06 11.03
C LEU A 134 9.40 -1.79 11.15
N PRO A 135 9.41 -3.04 11.63
CA PRO A 135 10.64 -3.79 11.85
C PRO A 135 11.14 -4.37 10.52
N ILE A 136 11.47 -3.52 9.54
CA ILE A 136 12.07 -3.95 8.28
C ILE A 136 13.57 -4.06 8.49
N PRO A 137 14.17 -5.27 8.42
CA PRO A 137 15.60 -5.43 8.65
C PRO A 137 16.41 -4.61 7.65
N THR A 138 17.51 -4.04 8.12
CA THR A 138 18.55 -3.46 7.26
C THR A 138 19.62 -4.53 7.05
N PRO A 139 19.57 -5.31 5.95
CA PRO A 139 20.51 -6.38 5.72
C PRO A 139 21.93 -5.84 5.48
N GLU A 140 22.92 -6.51 6.06
CA GLU A 140 24.34 -6.21 5.84
C GLU A 140 24.89 -7.01 4.65
N VAL A 141 25.67 -6.36 3.79
CA VAL A 141 26.24 -6.97 2.59
C VAL A 141 27.01 -8.25 2.93
N GLY A 142 26.78 -9.31 2.16
CA GLY A 142 27.44 -10.62 2.35
C GLY A 142 26.74 -11.57 3.32
N THR A 143 25.78 -11.08 4.12
CA THR A 143 25.03 -11.92 5.06
C THR A 143 23.94 -12.76 4.37
N GLN A 144 23.39 -13.74 5.09
CA GLN A 144 22.20 -14.47 4.64
C GLN A 144 20.99 -13.54 4.49
N ALA A 145 20.81 -12.57 5.39
CA ALA A 145 19.74 -11.57 5.31
C ALA A 145 19.85 -10.71 4.04
N TRP A 146 21.07 -10.38 3.60
CA TRP A 146 21.29 -9.69 2.32
C TRP A 146 20.89 -10.55 1.13
N ARG A 147 21.31 -11.81 1.09
CA ARG A 147 20.90 -12.75 0.04
C ARG A 147 19.38 -12.90 -0.02
N GLN A 148 18.73 -12.99 1.15
CA GLN A 148 17.27 -13.03 1.27
C GLN A 148 16.61 -11.76 0.70
N ALA A 149 17.11 -10.57 1.08
CA ALA A 149 16.58 -9.29 0.63
C ALA A 149 16.74 -9.10 -0.88
N VAL A 150 17.87 -9.51 -1.45
CA VAL A 150 18.11 -9.51 -2.91
C VAL A 150 17.12 -10.43 -3.61
N GLU A 151 16.86 -11.63 -3.09
CA GLU A 151 15.91 -12.57 -3.71
C GLU A 151 14.46 -12.06 -3.60
N ILE A 152 14.06 -11.45 -2.47
CA ILE A 152 12.77 -10.75 -2.34
C ILE A 152 12.65 -9.69 -3.44
N ALA A 153 13.64 -8.81 -3.56
CA ALA A 153 13.64 -7.76 -4.58
C ALA A 153 13.51 -8.32 -6.00
N ASN A 154 14.21 -9.42 -6.31
CA ASN A 154 14.13 -10.07 -7.61
C ASN A 154 12.76 -10.67 -7.89
N ARG A 155 12.12 -11.32 -6.90
CA ARG A 155 10.76 -11.85 -7.05
C ARG A 155 9.73 -10.74 -7.18
N VAL A 156 9.85 -9.67 -6.41
CA VAL A 156 8.98 -8.50 -6.52
C VAL A 156 9.08 -7.87 -7.90
N ARG A 157 10.29 -7.68 -8.44
CA ARG A 157 10.47 -7.19 -9.82
C ARG A 157 9.78 -8.07 -10.86
N LYS A 158 9.88 -9.39 -10.74
CA LYS A 158 9.16 -10.32 -11.61
C LYS A 158 7.65 -10.17 -11.42
N HIS A 159 7.17 -10.07 -10.19
CA HIS A 159 5.76 -9.95 -9.85
C HIS A 159 5.12 -8.68 -10.40
N LEU A 160 5.84 -7.55 -10.38
CA LEU A 160 5.40 -6.28 -10.96
C LEU A 160 5.20 -6.35 -12.48
N ARG A 161 5.93 -7.21 -13.21
CA ARG A 161 5.68 -7.44 -14.65
C ARG A 161 4.31 -8.07 -14.90
N TYR A 162 3.76 -8.75 -13.90
CA TYR A 162 2.41 -9.31 -13.89
C TYR A 162 1.42 -8.43 -13.11
N GLN A 163 1.77 -7.16 -12.83
CA GLN A 163 0.94 -6.21 -12.08
C GLN A 163 0.45 -6.76 -10.73
N GLY A 164 1.28 -7.54 -10.04
CA GLY A 164 0.90 -8.12 -8.75
C GLY A 164 -0.11 -9.28 -8.83
N ARG A 165 -0.47 -9.76 -10.02
CA ARG A 165 -1.56 -10.75 -10.20
C ARG A 165 -1.11 -12.22 -10.17
N SER A 166 0.20 -12.49 -10.19
CA SER A 166 0.71 -13.85 -10.12
C SER A 166 0.69 -14.41 -8.69
N LYS A 167 -0.31 -15.26 -8.38
CA LYS A 167 -0.43 -15.97 -7.09
C LYS A 167 0.83 -16.76 -6.70
N LYS A 168 1.52 -17.38 -7.66
CA LYS A 168 2.76 -18.13 -7.41
C LYS A 168 3.85 -17.22 -6.83
N LEU A 169 4.22 -16.18 -7.58
CA LEU A 169 5.20 -15.18 -7.13
C LEU A 169 4.81 -14.52 -5.81
N ASP A 170 3.52 -14.27 -5.59
CA ASP A 170 3.03 -13.73 -4.31
C ASP A 170 3.35 -14.63 -3.12
N LEU A 171 3.08 -15.94 -3.24
CA LEU A 171 3.38 -16.92 -2.19
C LEU A 171 4.88 -17.15 -2.02
N GLU A 172 5.65 -17.10 -3.11
CA GLU A 172 7.12 -17.19 -3.06
C GLU A 172 7.72 -15.99 -2.30
N ILE A 173 7.23 -14.77 -2.55
CA ILE A 173 7.63 -13.58 -1.79
C ILE A 173 7.26 -13.74 -0.31
N GLU A 174 6.06 -14.25 0.00
CA GLU A 174 5.65 -14.49 1.39
C GLU A 174 6.59 -15.47 2.10
N GLY A 175 6.95 -16.58 1.47
CA GLY A 175 7.90 -17.56 2.04
C GLY A 175 9.28 -16.95 2.28
N LEU A 176 9.76 -16.11 1.37
CA LEU A 176 11.03 -15.39 1.54
C LEU A 176 10.99 -14.40 2.70
N VAL A 177 9.88 -13.66 2.85
CA VAL A 177 9.69 -12.72 3.97
C VAL A 177 9.55 -13.47 5.29
N ALA A 178 8.82 -14.59 5.34
CA ALA A 178 8.75 -15.44 6.53
C ALA A 178 10.14 -15.92 6.96
N GLY A 179 10.95 -16.39 6.00
CA GLY A 179 12.33 -16.81 6.25
C GLY A 179 13.23 -15.67 6.73
N LEU A 180 13.01 -14.43 6.28
CA LEU A 180 13.74 -13.25 6.75
C LEU A 180 13.54 -13.01 8.25
N TYR A 181 12.36 -13.32 8.77
CA TYR A 181 12.00 -13.18 10.19
C TYR A 181 12.14 -14.48 10.99
N GLY A 182 12.63 -15.57 10.37
CA GLY A 182 12.75 -16.87 11.02
C GLY A 182 11.41 -17.52 11.37
N LEU A 183 10.33 -17.19 10.65
CA LEU A 183 8.97 -17.66 10.93
C LEU A 183 8.72 -19.04 10.33
N GLY A 184 8.11 -19.91 11.12
CA GLY A 184 7.69 -21.25 10.73
C GLY A 184 6.23 -21.32 10.27
N GLN A 185 5.76 -22.54 10.00
CA GLN A 185 4.38 -22.79 9.56
C GLN A 185 3.33 -22.42 10.63
N SER A 186 3.65 -22.62 11.92
CA SER A 186 2.80 -22.21 13.04
C SER A 186 2.56 -20.70 13.04
N ASP A 187 3.62 -19.91 12.78
CA ASP A 187 3.55 -18.45 12.74
C ASP A 187 2.74 -17.97 11.54
N LEU A 188 2.89 -18.62 10.38
CA LEU A 188 2.05 -18.34 9.21
C LEU A 188 0.58 -18.71 9.44
N GLY A 189 0.32 -19.77 10.22
CA GLY A 189 -1.02 -20.10 10.73
C GLY A 189 -1.59 -18.98 11.60
N TRP A 190 -0.78 -18.41 12.49
CA TRP A 190 -1.16 -17.24 13.29
C TRP A 190 -1.42 -16.01 12.40
N VAL A 191 -0.54 -15.71 11.44
CA VAL A 191 -0.71 -14.60 10.48
C VAL A 191 -2.07 -14.72 9.77
N LYS A 192 -2.42 -15.92 9.30
CA LYS A 192 -3.72 -16.18 8.69
C LYS A 192 -4.87 -15.91 9.66
N LYS A 193 -4.78 -16.38 10.91
CA LYS A 193 -5.78 -16.15 11.96
C LYS A 193 -6.00 -14.65 12.21
N VAL A 194 -4.92 -13.87 12.37
CA VAL A 194 -5.00 -12.41 12.55
C VAL A 194 -5.76 -11.73 11.41
N ILE A 195 -5.44 -12.12 10.17
CA ILE A 195 -6.10 -11.53 8.99
C ILE A 195 -7.58 -11.92 8.92
N CYS A 196 -7.92 -13.18 9.22
CA CYS A 196 -9.32 -13.62 9.27
C CYS A 196 -10.12 -12.94 10.39
N GLU A 197 -9.53 -12.72 11.57
CA GLU A 197 -10.18 -11.97 12.66
C GLU A 197 -10.43 -10.51 12.26
N ALA A 198 -9.46 -9.86 11.60
CA ALA A 198 -9.66 -8.53 11.06
C ALA A 198 -10.76 -8.50 9.99
N GLN A 199 -10.93 -9.55 9.18
CA GLN A 199 -12.06 -9.64 8.25
C GLN A 199 -13.43 -9.80 8.95
N ASN A 200 -13.46 -10.36 10.17
CA ASN A 200 -14.67 -10.80 10.86
C ASN A 200 -15.26 -9.78 11.86
N LEU A 201 -14.84 -8.52 11.84
CA LEU A 201 -15.16 -7.52 12.89
C LEU A 201 -15.46 -6.16 12.22
N GLU A 202 -16.51 -5.38 12.52
CA GLU A 202 -17.36 -5.34 13.73
C GLU A 202 -18.73 -4.63 13.59
N PRO A 203 -19.01 -3.67 12.69
CA PRO A 203 -20.36 -3.06 12.64
C PRO A 203 -21.47 -4.07 12.28
N MET A 204 -21.14 -5.04 11.43
CA MET A 204 -22.10 -5.99 10.85
C MET A 204 -22.51 -7.08 11.81
N ARG A 205 -21.65 -7.45 12.77
CA ARG A 205 -21.98 -8.52 13.72
C ARG A 205 -22.97 -8.04 14.78
N ALA A 206 -22.75 -6.84 15.33
CA ALA A 206 -23.66 -6.20 16.29
C ALA A 206 -25.04 -5.84 15.70
N LEU A 207 -25.12 -5.52 14.41
CA LEU A 207 -26.40 -5.28 13.71
C LEU A 207 -27.14 -6.58 13.32
N SER A 208 -26.44 -7.72 13.32
CA SER A 208 -27.00 -9.02 12.93
C SER A 208 -27.46 -9.87 14.11
N GLU A 209 -27.17 -9.45 15.35
CA GLU A 209 -27.57 -10.15 16.58
C GLU A 209 -28.91 -9.61 17.09
N PHE A 210 -29.99 -9.85 16.33
CA PHE A 210 -31.34 -9.60 16.79
C PHE A 210 -32.30 -10.72 16.34
N ASP A 211 -33.30 -11.01 17.17
CA ASP A 211 -34.43 -11.85 16.80
C ASP A 211 -35.58 -10.95 16.31
N ALA A 212 -35.93 -11.08 15.03
CA ALA A 212 -36.95 -10.26 14.40
C ALA A 212 -38.34 -10.42 15.05
N SER A 213 -38.61 -11.58 15.65
CA SER A 213 -39.88 -11.84 16.34
C SER A 213 -40.00 -11.11 17.68
N SER A 214 -38.90 -10.56 18.19
CA SER A 214 -38.84 -9.80 19.44
C SER A 214 -38.96 -8.27 19.25
N ILE A 215 -39.15 -7.79 18.01
CA ILE A 215 -39.23 -6.34 17.69
C ILE A 215 -40.69 -5.88 17.68
N SER A 216 -41.05 -4.97 18.59
CA SER A 216 -42.37 -4.31 18.63
C SER A 216 -42.45 -3.15 17.64
N ILE A 217 -43.51 -3.10 16.81
CA ILE A 217 -43.73 -2.02 15.83
C ILE A 217 -44.86 -1.11 16.33
N GLU A 218 -44.52 0.12 16.71
CA GLU A 218 -45.50 1.16 17.07
C GLU A 218 -45.70 2.14 15.91
N VAL A 219 -46.97 2.48 15.62
CA VAL A 219 -47.33 3.52 14.65
C VAL A 219 -47.92 4.69 15.41
N VAL A 220 -47.21 5.81 15.39
CA VAL A 220 -47.64 7.04 16.05
C VAL A 220 -48.65 7.75 15.15
N SER A 221 -49.86 7.97 15.67
CA SER A 221 -50.94 8.76 15.07
C SER A 221 -50.83 10.24 15.39
#